data_AF-A0A842WFU9-F1
#
_entry.id   AF-A0A842WFU9-F1
#
_cell.length_a   1.000
_cell.length_b   1.000
_cell.length_c   1.000
_cell.angle_alpha   90.00
_cell.angle_beta   90.00
_cell.angle_gamma   90.00
#
_symmetry.space_group_name_H-M   'P 1'
#
loop_
_entity.id
_entity.type
_entity.pdbx_description
1 polymer ?
#
loop_
_entity_poly.entity_id
_entity_poly.type
_entity_poly.pdbx_seq_one_letter_code
_entity_poly.pdbx_strand_id
1 'polypeptide(L)'
;MEYETIASEYVDYGRNKFIEVSKKRVKPDNAVFLNISKGYYLPDGERRYRGGIGFPPEEDIVNGLIEKLQAVITVDDGGPTGADEETVSEDSDQADLNEDLED
;
A
#
# COMPACT_ATOMS: atom_id res chain seq x y z
N MET A 1 19.71 4.84 21.88
CA MET A 1 18.70 3.77 21.74
C MET A 1 18.97 3.07 20.43
N GLU A 2 19.15 1.76 20.46
CA GLU A 2 19.32 0.95 19.26
C GLU A 2 18.01 0.21 18.96
N TYR A 3 17.72 0.06 17.67
CA TYR A 3 16.53 -0.62 17.20
C TYR A 3 16.92 -1.73 16.23
N GLU A 4 16.24 -2.86 16.36
CA GLU A 4 16.32 -3.99 15.43
C GLU A 4 15.01 -4.06 14.64
N THR A 5 15.07 -4.06 13.31
CA THR A 5 13.90 -4.30 12.47
C THR A 5 13.63 -5.79 12.41
N ILE A 6 12.45 -6.21 12.88
CA ILE A 6 11.98 -7.61 12.83
C ILE A 6 11.37 -7.90 11.45
N ALA A 7 10.55 -6.99 10.94
CA ALA A 7 9.89 -7.10 9.64
C ALA A 7 9.60 -5.70 9.07
N SER A 8 9.56 -5.58 7.74
CA SER A 8 9.19 -4.37 7.03
C SER A 8 8.47 -4.71 5.73
N GLU A 9 7.38 -3.99 5.47
CA GLU A 9 6.64 -3.97 4.21
C GLU A 9 6.68 -2.55 3.62
N TYR A 10 6.58 -2.45 2.30
CA TYR A 10 6.72 -1.18 1.58
C TYR A 10 5.55 -0.93 0.64
N VAL A 11 5.10 0.33 0.59
CA VAL A 11 4.13 0.83 -0.38
C VAL A 11 4.78 1.97 -1.15
N ASP A 12 5.07 1.75 -2.42
CA ASP A 12 5.62 2.78 -3.29
C ASP A 12 4.51 3.72 -3.80
N TYR A 13 4.84 5.01 -3.94
CA TYR A 13 3.91 6.00 -4.45
C TYR A 13 4.62 7.18 -5.13
N GLY A 14 3.92 7.85 -6.06
CA GLY A 14 4.52 8.88 -6.89
C GLY A 14 5.72 8.34 -7.69
N ARG A 15 6.71 9.20 -7.96
CA ARG A 15 7.85 8.82 -8.82
C ARG A 15 8.96 8.05 -8.10
N ASN A 16 9.22 8.34 -6.82
CA ASN A 16 10.35 7.78 -6.09
C ASN A 16 10.15 7.82 -4.57
N LYS A 17 8.92 7.72 -4.09
CA LYS A 17 8.60 7.77 -2.65
C LYS A 17 8.08 6.43 -2.19
N PHE A 18 8.25 6.16 -0.90
CA PHE A 18 7.74 4.96 -0.26
C PHE A 18 7.19 5.26 1.12
N ILE A 19 6.22 4.45 1.54
CA ILE A 19 5.82 4.27 2.93
C ILE A 19 6.35 2.91 3.37
N GLU A 20 7.05 2.86 4.49
CA GLU A 20 7.46 1.62 5.16
C GLU A 20 6.54 1.38 6.36
N VAL A 21 5.99 0.17 6.46
CA VAL A 21 5.34 -0.33 7.68
C VAL A 21 6.26 -1.38 8.27
N SER A 22 6.75 -1.15 9.48
CA SER A 22 7.80 -1.98 10.08
C SER A 22 7.50 -2.36 11.53
N LYS A 23 7.92 -3.56 11.93
CA LYS A 23 7.93 -4.02 13.32
C LYS A 23 9.36 -3.94 13.83
N LYS A 24 9.60 -3.21 14.91
CA LYS A 24 10.93 -2.97 15.47
C LYS A 24 10.98 -3.38 16.94
N ARG A 25 12.19 -3.72 17.39
CA ARG A 25 12.51 -4.05 18.78
C ARG A 25 13.55 -3.07 19.33
N VAL A 26 13.28 -2.49 20.48
CA VAL A 26 14.22 -1.62 21.21
C VAL A 26 15.18 -2.49 22.01
N LYS A 27 16.48 -2.15 21.98
CA LYS A 27 17.50 -2.76 22.85
C LYS A 27 17.89 -1.82 23.99
N PRO A 28 18.13 -2.34 25.22
CA PRO A 28 18.13 -3.75 25.62
C PRO A 28 16.78 -4.30 26.08
N ASP A 29 15.76 -3.44 26.25
CA ASP A 29 14.51 -3.77 26.95
C ASP A 29 13.62 -4.78 26.19
N ASN A 30 13.99 -5.14 24.96
CA ASN A 30 13.24 -6.01 24.04
C ASN A 30 11.79 -5.57 23.77
N ALA A 31 11.45 -4.31 24.09
CA ALA A 31 10.15 -3.73 23.81
C ALA A 31 9.92 -3.69 22.29
N VAL A 32 8.74 -4.14 21.85
CA VAL A 32 8.36 -4.21 20.44
C VAL A 32 7.38 -3.08 20.13
N PHE A 33 7.55 -2.45 18.97
CA PHE A 33 6.64 -1.41 18.48
C PHE A 33 6.48 -1.51 16.96
N LEU A 34 5.39 -0.95 16.45
CA LEU A 34 5.16 -0.76 15.02
C LEU A 34 5.60 0.65 14.64
N ASN A 35 6.09 0.81 13.42
CA ASN A 35 6.57 2.07 12.91
C ASN A 35 6.15 2.24 11.46
N ILE A 36 5.42 3.33 11.18
CA ILE A 36 5.10 3.76 9.82
C ILE A 36 6.02 4.92 9.48
N SER A 37 6.84 4.75 8.45
CA SER A 37 7.81 5.75 8.01
C SER A 37 7.60 6.11 6.55
N LYS A 38 8.01 7.30 6.16
CA LYS A 38 8.01 7.74 4.75
C LYS A 38 9.42 8.12 4.33
N GLY A 39 9.71 7.87 3.07
CA GLY A 39 11.01 8.17 2.49
C GLY A 39 10.96 8.30 0.97
N TYR A 40 12.16 8.36 0.39
CA TYR A 40 12.35 8.41 -1.05
C TYR A 40 13.59 7.64 -1.46
N TYR A 41 13.60 7.21 -2.71
CA TYR A 41 14.74 6.55 -3.34
C TYR A 41 15.68 7.58 -3.95
N LEU A 42 16.98 7.40 -3.73
CA LEU A 42 18.07 8.09 -4.42
C LEU A 42 18.27 7.48 -5.82
N PRO A 43 19.01 8.15 -6.73
CA PRO A 43 19.25 7.63 -8.09
C PRO A 43 19.96 6.27 -8.16
N ASP A 44 20.70 5.91 -7.11
CA ASP A 44 21.35 4.61 -6.94
C ASP A 44 20.42 3.54 -6.31
N GLY A 45 19.17 3.90 -6.00
CA GLY A 45 18.18 3.05 -5.36
C GLY A 45 18.23 3.07 -3.83
N GLU A 46 19.16 3.80 -3.20
CA GLU A 46 19.24 3.86 -1.74
C GLU A 46 18.00 4.56 -1.14
N ARG A 47 17.51 4.06 -0.02
CA ARG A 47 16.36 4.62 0.70
C ARG A 47 16.79 5.72 1.66
N ARG A 48 16.16 6.89 1.53
CA ARG A 48 16.31 8.00 2.49
C ARG A 48 15.01 8.31 3.21
N TYR A 49 15.01 8.08 4.51
CA TYR A 49 13.88 8.32 5.39
C TYR A 49 13.73 9.82 5.70
N ARG A 50 12.48 10.32 5.71
CA ARG A 50 12.16 11.72 6.02
C ARG A 50 11.37 11.90 7.32
N GLY A 51 10.73 10.85 7.82
CA GLY A 51 9.98 10.89 9.07
C GLY A 51 9.12 9.66 9.23
N GLY A 52 8.61 9.46 10.44
CA GLY A 52 7.75 8.34 10.77
C GLY A 52 7.14 8.50 12.15
N ILE A 53 6.21 7.60 12.45
CA ILE A 53 5.54 7.49 13.74
C ILE A 53 5.69 6.07 14.27
N GLY A 54 6.12 5.95 15.52
CA GLY A 54 6.16 4.70 16.26
C GLY A 54 4.96 4.60 17.20
N PHE A 55 4.36 3.42 17.30
CA PHE A 55 3.20 3.16 18.16
C PHE A 55 3.20 1.72 18.70
N PRO A 56 2.50 1.45 19.82
CA PRO A 56 2.42 0.11 20.39
C PRO A 56 1.81 -0.90 19.40
N PRO A 57 2.23 -2.18 19.44
CA PRO A 57 1.74 -3.23 18.55
C PRO A 57 0.41 -3.83 19.05
N GLU A 58 -0.47 -2.99 19.60
CA GLU A 58 -1.76 -3.39 20.16
C GLU A 58 -2.81 -3.47 19.06
N GLU A 59 -3.64 -4.52 19.10
CA GLU A 59 -4.64 -4.80 18.06
C GLU A 59 -5.65 -3.64 17.89
N ASP A 60 -6.10 -3.04 19.00
CA ASP A 60 -7.03 -1.91 18.97
C ASP A 60 -6.46 -0.68 18.25
N ILE A 61 -5.16 -0.41 18.42
CA ILE A 61 -4.48 0.69 17.72
C ILE A 61 -4.36 0.38 16.23
N VAL A 62 -3.99 -0.86 15.88
CA VAL A 62 -3.85 -1.29 14.48
C VAL A 62 -5.20 -1.23 13.76
N ASN A 63 -6.24 -1.84 14.34
CA ASN A 63 -7.58 -1.84 13.76
C ASN A 63 -8.15 -0.43 13.67
N GLY A 64 -7.95 0.40 14.71
CA GLY A 64 -8.37 1.80 14.69
C GLY A 64 -7.66 2.65 13.63
N LEU A 65 -6.39 2.37 13.31
CA LEU A 65 -5.68 3.01 12.20
C LEU A 65 -6.24 2.57 10.84
N ILE A 66 -6.48 1.26 10.65
CA ILE A 66 -7.04 0.70 9.41
C ILE A 66 -8.41 1.32 9.13
N GLU A 67 -9.31 1.31 10.11
CA GLU A 67 -10.65 1.88 10.00
C GLU A 67 -10.61 3.37 9.62
N LYS A 68 -9.76 4.16 10.29
CA LYS A 68 -9.63 5.59 10.01
C LYS A 68 -9.05 5.86 8.62
N LEU A 69 -8.08 5.07 8.18
CA LEU A 69 -7.52 5.18 6.83
C LEU A 69 -8.60 4.92 5.77
N GLN A 70 -9.39 3.86 5.94
CA GLN A 70 -10.50 3.53 5.04
C GLN A 70 -11.57 4.62 5.04
N ALA A 71 -11.97 5.10 6.22
CA ALA A 71 -12.98 6.14 6.35
C ALA A 71 -12.58 7.43 5.61
N VAL A 72 -11.32 7.86 5.73
CA VAL A 72 -10.82 9.10 5.08
C VAL A 72 -10.84 8.99 3.55
N ILE A 73 -10.62 7.80 2.98
CA ILE A 73 -10.71 7.60 1.52
C ILE A 73 -12.16 7.73 1.02
N THR A 74 -13.14 7.36 1.84
CA THR A 74 -14.57 7.43 1.48
C THR A 74 -15.19 8.81 1.69
N VAL A 75 -14.45 9.76 2.26
CA VAL A 75 -14.91 11.15 2.35
C VAL A 75 -14.78 11.78 0.97
N ASP A 76 -15.92 11.96 0.30
CA ASP A 76 -16.00 12.65 -0.98
C ASP A 76 -15.62 14.13 -0.79
N ASP A 77 -14.38 14.47 -1.12
CA ASP A 77 -13.82 15.81 -1.01
C ASP A 77 -13.91 16.60 -2.33
N GLY A 78 -14.57 16.05 -3.36
CA GLY A 78 -14.79 16.70 -4.65
C GLY A 78 -13.51 16.96 -5.46
N GLY A 79 -12.39 16.30 -5.13
CA GLY A 79 -11.15 16.37 -5.90
C GLY A 79 -11.20 15.47 -7.15
N PRO A 80 -10.43 15.78 -8.23
CA PRO A 80 -10.44 14.95 -9.42
C PRO A 80 -9.86 13.57 -9.10
N THR A 81 -10.73 12.56 -9.13
CA THR A 81 -10.41 11.13 -9.15
C THR A 81 -9.62 10.81 -10.41
N GLY A 82 -8.30 11.02 -10.35
CA GLY A 82 -7.37 10.65 -11.40
C GLY A 82 -6.72 9.31 -11.09
N ALA A 83 -7.36 8.22 -11.54
CA ALA A 83 -6.71 6.98 -11.96
C ALA A 83 -7.79 6.07 -12.57
N ASP A 84 -8.12 6.33 -13.83
CA ASP A 84 -8.34 5.35 -14.89
C ASP A 84 -8.58 3.89 -14.46
N GLU A 85 -9.85 3.49 -14.37
CA GLU A 85 -10.27 2.16 -14.81
C GLU A 85 -11.30 2.34 -15.94
N GLU A 86 -10.80 2.48 -17.17
CA GLU A 86 -11.55 2.06 -18.36
C GLU A 86 -11.83 0.56 -18.22
N THR A 87 -12.98 0.21 -17.66
CA THR A 87 -13.58 -1.10 -17.90
C THR A 87 -14.24 -1.02 -19.28
N VAL A 88 -13.47 -1.36 -20.30
CA VAL A 88 -13.97 -1.61 -21.65
C VAL A 88 -15.01 -2.71 -21.54
N SER A 89 -16.25 -2.34 -21.83
CA SER A 89 -17.35 -3.25 -22.11
C SER A 89 -17.24 -3.68 -23.57
N GLU A 90 -16.84 -4.93 -23.80
CA GLU A 90 -17.10 -5.60 -25.06
C GLU A 90 -17.99 -6.81 -24.78
N ASP A 91 -19.28 -6.48 -24.70
CA ASP A 91 -20.36 -7.40 -25.02
C ASP A 91 -20.38 -7.56 -26.54
N SER A 92 -20.06 -8.77 -27.02
CA SER A 92 -20.43 -9.18 -28.38
C SER A 92 -20.74 -10.67 -28.39
N ASP A 93 -21.99 -10.95 -28.02
CA ASP A 93 -22.78 -11.98 -28.70
C ASP A 93 -22.64 -11.84 -30.22
N GLN A 94 -22.17 -12.91 -30.87
CA GLN A 94 -22.55 -13.34 -32.22
C GLN A 94 -21.97 -14.75 -32.43
N ALA A 95 -22.79 -15.79 -32.26
CA ALA A 95 -23.74 -16.34 -33.24
C ALA A 95 -23.10 -17.51 -33.99
N ASP A 96 -23.68 -18.69 -33.74
CA ASP A 96 -23.49 -19.93 -34.49
C ASP A 96 -23.57 -19.70 -36.01
N LEU A 97 -22.58 -20.21 -36.75
CA LEU A 97 -22.78 -20.63 -38.13
C LEU A 97 -22.01 -21.93 -38.36
N ASN A 98 -22.78 -23.02 -38.43
CA ASN A 98 -22.39 -24.26 -39.08
C ASN A 98 -21.96 -23.98 -40.51
N GLU A 99 -20.84 -24.55 -40.93
CA GLU A 99 -20.66 -24.92 -42.33
C GLU A 99 -20.11 -26.34 -42.37
N ASP A 100 -21.04 -27.28 -42.57
CA ASP A 100 -20.80 -28.50 -43.33
C ASP A 100 -20.17 -28.11 -44.68
N LEU A 101 -19.13 -28.84 -45.12
CA LEU A 101 -18.96 -29.45 -46.46
C LEU A 101 -17.48 -29.80 -46.74
N GLU A 102 -17.25 -31.13 -46.90
CA GLU A 102 -16.41 -31.83 -47.93
C GLU A 102 -14.88 -31.52 -47.97
N ASP A 103 -13.94 -32.48 -48.00
CA ASP A 103 -13.86 -33.86 -48.53
C ASP A 103 -13.08 -34.83 -47.59
#